data_AF-A0AAE4KB62-F1
#
_entry.id   AF-A0AAE4KB62-F1
#
_cell.length_a   1.000
_cell.length_b   1.000
_cell.length_c   1.000
_cell.angle_alpha   90.00
_cell.angle_beta   90.00
_cell.angle_gamma   90.00
#
_symmetry.space_group_name_H-M   'P 1'
#
loop_
_entity.id
_entity.type
_entity.pdbx_description
1 polymer ?
#
loop_
_entity_poly.entity_id
_entity_poly.type
_entity_poly.pdbx_seq_one_letter_code
_entity_poly.pdbx_strand_id
1 'polypeptide(L)'
;MKKNLIALSLLGATALLSQVASAADVANGRALVEKYNCASCHGKDYNSPIDPGYPKLAGQHADYLKHALTAYRRGDTAMNGRNNAIMSGQAKPLTDRDINDIAAYLHSLPGSLVVRK
;
A
#
# COMPACT_ATOMS: atom_id res chain seq x y z
N MET A 1 -6.06 64.99 -10.26
CA MET A 1 -6.76 63.70 -10.44
C MET A 1 -5.93 62.64 -9.72
N LYS A 2 -6.46 62.15 -8.59
CA LYS A 2 -5.76 61.25 -7.65
C LYS A 2 -5.77 59.82 -8.23
N LYS A 3 -4.61 59.21 -8.45
CA LYS A 3 -4.50 57.77 -8.67
C LYS A 3 -3.82 57.17 -7.45
N ASN A 4 -4.54 56.27 -6.80
CA ASN A 4 -4.31 55.80 -5.45
C ASN A 4 -3.13 54.83 -5.40
N LEU A 5 -2.21 55.09 -4.48
CA LEU A 5 -1.25 54.11 -3.96
C LEU A 5 -2.02 53.17 -3.04
N ILE A 6 -2.25 51.92 -3.45
CA ILE A 6 -2.70 50.88 -2.53
C ILE A 6 -1.45 50.15 -2.02
N ALA A 7 -1.22 50.32 -0.72
CA ALA A 7 -0.12 49.80 0.04
C ALA A 7 -0.18 48.27 0.20
N LEU A 8 1.02 47.70 0.22
CA LEU A 8 1.36 46.33 0.55
C LEU A 8 1.43 46.16 2.09
N SER A 9 0.60 45.29 2.67
CA SER A 9 0.85 44.62 3.97
C SER A 9 -0.26 43.59 4.27
N LEU A 10 -0.03 42.27 4.14
CA LEU A 10 0.60 41.28 5.04
C LEU A 10 -0.30 40.76 6.19
N LEU A 11 -0.30 39.42 6.35
CA LEU A 11 -0.72 38.56 7.48
C LEU A 11 -2.17 38.01 7.53
N GLY A 12 -2.26 36.67 7.55
CA GLY A 12 -3.49 35.97 7.92
C GLY A 12 -3.51 34.43 7.80
N ALA A 13 -2.40 33.75 8.08
CA ALA A 13 -2.27 32.33 8.47
C ALA A 13 -3.14 31.28 7.71
N THR A 14 -2.65 30.80 6.57
CA THR A 14 -3.00 29.45 6.11
C THR A 14 -2.30 28.43 7.02
N ALA A 15 -3.05 27.86 7.97
CA ALA A 15 -2.61 26.72 8.76
C ALA A 15 -2.36 25.55 7.79
N LEU A 16 -1.09 25.35 7.45
CA LEU A 16 -0.61 24.12 6.83
C LEU A 16 -0.85 23.00 7.85
N LEU A 17 -1.99 22.32 7.73
CA LEU A 17 -2.20 21.00 8.31
C LEU A 17 -1.09 20.11 7.76
N SER A 18 0.00 20.03 8.52
CA SER A 18 1.07 19.09 8.28
C SER A 18 0.44 17.72 8.41
N GLN A 19 0.12 17.11 7.28
CA GLN A 19 -0.26 15.71 7.23
C GLN A 19 1.00 14.94 7.64
N VAL A 20 1.08 14.64 8.93
CA VAL A 20 2.07 13.72 9.47
C VAL A 20 1.81 12.39 8.78
N ALA A 21 2.59 12.10 7.75
CA ALA A 21 2.64 10.80 7.11
C ALA A 21 3.08 9.81 8.19
N SER A 22 2.11 9.15 8.82
CA SER A 22 2.39 8.17 9.85
C SER A 22 3.02 6.94 9.18
N ALA A 23 4.15 6.49 9.73
CA ALA A 23 4.88 5.34 9.23
C ALA A 23 3.98 4.09 9.21
N ALA A 24 4.29 3.15 8.30
CA ALA A 24 3.59 1.88 8.22
C ALA A 24 3.79 1.07 9.52
N ASP A 25 2.71 0.42 9.98
CA ASP A 25 2.69 -0.39 11.19
C ASP A 25 2.78 -1.89 10.83
N VAL A 26 3.93 -2.49 11.11
CA VAL A 26 4.21 -3.91 10.82
C VAL A 26 3.33 -4.85 11.66
N ALA A 27 3.00 -4.48 12.90
CA ALA A 27 2.17 -5.29 13.77
C ALA A 27 0.71 -5.30 13.29
N ASN A 28 0.19 -4.14 12.88
CA ASN A 28 -1.11 -4.06 12.22
C ASN A 28 -1.11 -4.84 10.89
N GLY A 29 -0.04 -4.71 10.09
CA GLY A 29 0.14 -5.48 8.86
C GLY A 29 0.03 -6.99 9.06
N ARG A 30 0.65 -7.52 10.13
CA ARG A 30 0.52 -8.93 10.54
C ARG A 30 -0.94 -9.29 10.84
N ALA A 31 -1.63 -8.48 11.65
CA ALA A 31 -3.02 -8.72 12.00
C ALA A 31 -3.95 -8.68 10.78
N LEU A 32 -3.69 -7.78 9.82
CA LEU A 32 -4.46 -7.66 8.59
C LEU A 32 -4.29 -8.89 7.70
N VAL A 33 -3.07 -9.39 7.50
CA VAL A 33 -2.88 -10.58 6.65
C VAL A 33 -3.52 -11.84 7.25
N GLU A 34 -3.66 -11.90 8.57
CA GLU A 34 -4.42 -12.95 9.27
C GLU A 34 -5.93 -12.74 9.08
N LYS A 35 -6.43 -11.52 9.34
CA LYS A 35 -7.84 -11.14 9.16
C LYS A 35 -8.35 -11.44 7.75
N TYR A 36 -7.56 -11.15 6.72
CA TYR A 36 -7.92 -11.41 5.32
C TYR A 36 -7.47 -12.79 4.83
N ASN A 37 -7.00 -13.64 5.74
CA ASN A 37 -6.63 -15.04 5.47
C ASN A 37 -5.67 -15.20 4.27
N CYS A 38 -4.71 -14.28 4.11
CA CYS A 38 -3.81 -14.26 2.95
C CYS A 38 -2.98 -15.55 2.83
N ALA A 39 -2.67 -16.16 3.98
CA ALA A 39 -1.91 -17.40 4.07
C ALA A 39 -2.63 -18.60 3.42
N SER A 40 -3.96 -18.57 3.28
CA SER A 40 -4.72 -19.65 2.68
C SER A 40 -4.32 -19.94 1.23
N CYS A 41 -3.87 -18.92 0.48
CA CYS A 41 -3.38 -19.08 -0.89
C CYS A 41 -1.86 -18.89 -0.99
N HIS A 42 -1.31 -17.92 -0.27
CA HIS A 42 0.11 -17.56 -0.37
C HIS A 42 1.04 -18.38 0.54
N GLY A 43 0.48 -19.30 1.33
CA GLY A 43 1.22 -20.15 2.27
C GLY A 43 1.42 -19.50 3.64
N LYS A 44 1.61 -20.33 4.68
CA LYS A 44 1.77 -19.86 6.08
C LYS A 44 2.97 -18.96 6.30
N ASP A 45 4.01 -19.15 5.49
CA ASP A 45 5.29 -18.43 5.54
C ASP A 45 5.37 -17.35 4.45
N TYR A 46 4.35 -17.25 3.59
CA TYR A 46 4.31 -16.39 2.41
C TYR A 46 5.48 -16.63 1.42
N ASN A 47 6.20 -17.75 1.55
CA ASN A 47 7.30 -18.20 0.67
C ASN A 47 7.00 -19.52 -0.02
N SER A 48 6.04 -20.29 0.52
CA SER A 48 5.64 -21.62 0.08
C SER A 48 4.14 -21.61 -0.23
N PRO A 49 3.71 -21.02 -1.37
CA PRO A 49 2.31 -20.95 -1.75
C PRO A 49 1.72 -22.35 -1.95
N ILE A 50 0.40 -22.48 -1.78
CA ILE A 50 -0.27 -23.79 -1.84
C ILE A 50 -0.35 -24.36 -3.27
N ASP A 51 -0.20 -23.49 -4.26
CA ASP A 51 -0.19 -23.81 -5.69
C ASP A 51 0.83 -22.92 -6.41
N PRO A 52 1.55 -23.42 -7.43
CA PRO A 52 2.55 -22.65 -8.18
C PRO A 52 2.00 -21.38 -8.86
N GLY A 53 0.69 -21.29 -9.12
CA GLY A 53 0.04 -20.11 -9.67
C GLY A 53 -0.08 -18.94 -8.69
N TYR A 54 0.05 -19.19 -7.38
CA TYR A 54 0.05 -18.13 -6.37
C TYR A 54 1.47 -17.59 -6.14
N PRO A 55 1.66 -16.26 -6.18
CA PRO A 55 2.98 -15.67 -6.01
C PRO A 55 3.47 -15.77 -4.55
N LYS A 56 4.79 -15.87 -4.39
CA LYS A 56 5.50 -15.65 -3.12
C LYS A 56 5.46 -14.17 -2.75
N LEU A 57 5.20 -13.87 -1.48
CA LEU A 57 5.06 -12.50 -0.98
C LEU A 57 6.11 -12.11 0.06
N ALA A 58 6.64 -13.07 0.83
CA ALA A 58 7.63 -12.79 1.86
C ALA A 58 8.92 -12.19 1.27
N GLY A 59 9.39 -11.11 1.89
CA GLY A 59 10.59 -10.38 1.48
C GLY A 59 10.46 -9.61 0.17
N GLN A 60 9.26 -9.52 -0.42
CA GLN A 60 9.03 -8.72 -1.61
C GLN A 60 9.19 -7.23 -1.30
N HIS A 61 9.60 -6.44 -2.29
CA HIS A 61 9.76 -5.00 -2.11
C HIS A 61 8.43 -4.35 -1.71
N ALA A 62 8.46 -3.55 -0.64
CA ALA A 62 7.25 -2.97 -0.06
C ALA A 62 6.51 -2.05 -1.04
N ASP A 63 7.23 -1.30 -1.87
CA ASP A 63 6.66 -0.45 -2.92
C ASP A 63 5.93 -1.27 -4.00
N TYR A 64 6.50 -2.40 -4.43
CA TYR A 64 5.86 -3.32 -5.34
C TYR A 64 4.58 -3.91 -4.75
N LEU A 65 4.61 -4.36 -3.48
CA LEU A 65 3.44 -4.90 -2.80
C LEU A 65 2.31 -3.85 -2.71
N LYS A 66 2.65 -2.61 -2.34
CA LYS A 66 1.70 -1.49 -2.32
C LYS A 66 1.10 -1.25 -3.71
N HIS A 67 1.95 -1.19 -4.73
CA HIS A 67 1.53 -0.98 -6.11
C HIS A 67 0.57 -2.09 -6.55
N ALA A 68 0.93 -3.36 -6.34
CA ALA A 68 0.14 -4.51 -6.74
C ALA A 68 -1.23 -4.53 -6.04
N LEU A 69 -1.28 -4.39 -4.72
CA LEU A 69 -2.55 -4.34 -3.96
C LEU A 69 -3.44 -3.18 -4.42
N THR A 70 -2.85 -2.00 -4.64
CA THR A 70 -3.59 -0.83 -5.13
C THR A 70 -4.12 -1.05 -6.55
N ALA A 71 -3.36 -1.74 -7.41
CA ALA A 71 -3.78 -2.08 -8.76
C ALA A 71 -4.90 -3.14 -8.77
N TYR A 72 -4.83 -4.15 -7.89
CA TYR A 72 -5.92 -5.12 -7.73
C TYR A 72 -7.20 -4.46 -7.19
N ARG A 73 -7.07 -3.56 -6.21
CA ARG A 73 -8.21 -2.80 -5.66
C ARG A 73 -8.91 -1.94 -6.72
N ARG A 74 -8.14 -1.38 -7.66
CA ARG A 74 -8.66 -0.63 -8.83
C ARG A 74 -9.43 -1.50 -9.82
N GLY A 75 -9.05 -2.76 -9.97
CA GLY A 75 -9.70 -3.70 -10.89
C GLY A 75 -9.29 -3.51 -12.35
N ASP A 76 -9.94 -4.21 -13.26
CA ASP A 76 -9.60 -4.32 -14.69
C ASP A 76 -9.95 -3.10 -15.54
N THR A 77 -10.90 -2.27 -15.09
CA THR A 77 -11.36 -1.08 -15.83
C THR A 77 -10.46 0.15 -15.68
N ALA A 78 -9.52 0.13 -14.73
CA ALA A 78 -8.59 1.24 -14.51
C ALA A 78 -7.32 1.08 -15.36
N MET A 79 -6.80 2.18 -15.90
CA MET A 79 -5.62 2.21 -16.78
C MET A 79 -4.36 1.54 -16.18
N ASN A 80 -4.23 1.53 -14.86
CA ASN A 80 -3.13 0.89 -14.12
C ASN A 80 -3.64 -0.10 -13.07
N GLY A 81 -4.79 -0.70 -13.36
CA GLY A 81 -5.35 -1.77 -12.57
C GLY A 81 -4.85 -3.15 -13.00
N ARG A 82 -5.15 -4.17 -12.20
CA ARG A 82 -4.84 -5.56 -12.52
C ARG A 82 -6.13 -6.36 -12.61
N ASN A 83 -6.27 -7.08 -13.72
CA ASN A 83 -7.41 -7.97 -13.94
C ASN A 83 -7.19 -9.33 -13.28
N ASN A 84 -7.63 -9.47 -12.04
CA ASN A 84 -7.75 -10.75 -11.35
C ASN A 84 -8.91 -10.67 -10.36
N ALA A 85 -10.03 -11.31 -10.67
CA ALA A 85 -11.26 -11.20 -9.86
C ALA A 85 -11.05 -11.60 -8.39
N ILE A 86 -10.21 -12.62 -8.12
CA ILE A 86 -9.94 -13.11 -6.76
C ILE A 86 -9.21 -12.02 -5.96
N MET A 87 -8.07 -11.55 -6.47
CA MET A 87 -7.27 -10.53 -5.78
C MET A 87 -7.95 -9.16 -5.77
N SER A 88 -8.74 -8.82 -6.77
CA SER A 88 -9.60 -7.64 -6.73
C SER A 88 -10.62 -7.73 -5.61
N GLY A 89 -11.24 -8.89 -5.39
CA GLY A 89 -12.11 -9.13 -4.24
C GLY A 89 -11.39 -8.96 -2.89
N GLN A 90 -10.18 -9.50 -2.77
CA GLN A 90 -9.35 -9.38 -1.55
C GLN A 90 -8.89 -7.95 -1.28
N ALA A 91 -8.53 -7.21 -2.32
CA ALA A 91 -7.98 -5.87 -2.20
C ALA A 91 -9.06 -4.77 -2.07
N LYS A 92 -10.30 -5.03 -2.52
CA LYS A 92 -11.43 -4.08 -2.45
C LYS A 92 -11.68 -3.46 -1.07
N PRO A 93 -11.71 -4.23 0.05
CA PRO A 93 -11.97 -3.67 1.37
C PRO A 93 -10.77 -2.95 1.99
N LEU A 94 -9.57 -3.04 1.41
CA LEU A 94 -8.36 -2.49 2.00
C LEU A 94 -8.31 -0.97 1.83
N THR A 95 -8.04 -0.27 2.93
CA THR A 95 -7.69 1.15 2.90
C THR A 95 -6.24 1.36 2.45
N ASP A 96 -5.86 2.61 2.15
CA ASP A 96 -4.44 2.92 1.85
C ASP A 96 -3.53 2.62 3.04
N ARG A 97 -4.02 2.82 4.27
CA ARG A 97 -3.32 2.44 5.48
C ARG A 97 -3.10 0.94 5.53
N ASP A 98 -4.14 0.14 5.29
CA ASP A 98 -4.04 -1.32 5.32
C ASP A 98 -3.02 -1.83 4.28
N ILE A 99 -3.06 -1.29 3.06
CA ILE A 99 -2.11 -1.66 2.00
C ILE A 99 -0.67 -1.34 2.42
N ASN A 100 -0.44 -0.17 3.03
CA ASN A 100 0.88 0.21 3.51
C ASN A 100 1.40 -0.72 4.61
N ASP A 101 0.53 -1.06 5.57
CA ASP A 101 0.86 -1.89 6.72
C ASP A 101 1.09 -3.36 6.31
N ILE A 102 0.21 -3.92 5.46
CA ILE A 102 0.37 -5.27 4.87
C ILE A 102 1.69 -5.35 4.09
N ALA A 103 1.97 -4.36 3.23
CA ALA A 103 3.19 -4.37 2.44
C ALA A 103 4.46 -4.28 3.31
N ALA A 104 4.44 -3.46 4.37
CA ALA A 104 5.54 -3.37 5.31
C ALA A 104 5.78 -4.69 6.04
N TYR A 105 4.70 -5.35 6.48
CA TYR A 105 4.80 -6.65 7.12
C TYR A 105 5.38 -7.72 6.19
N LEU A 106 4.80 -7.93 5.02
CA LEU A 106 5.24 -8.95 4.06
C LEU A 106 6.70 -8.70 3.60
N HIS A 107 7.08 -7.44 3.43
CA HIS A 107 8.46 -7.06 3.13
C HIS A 107 9.45 -7.41 4.26
N SER A 108 9.05 -7.28 5.53
CA SER A 108 9.91 -7.60 6.67
C SER A 108 10.18 -9.09 6.85
N LEU A 109 9.41 -9.95 6.18
CA LEU A 109 9.59 -11.40 6.27
C LEU A 109 10.85 -11.84 5.52
N PRO A 110 11.53 -12.92 5.98
CA PRO A 110 12.61 -13.53 5.21
C PRO A 110 12.07 -13.98 3.84
N GLY A 111 12.65 -13.51 2.74
CA GLY A 111 12.21 -13.89 1.40
C GLY A 111 13.30 -14.65 0.64
N SER A 112 12.89 -15.49 -0.32
CA SER A 112 13.82 -16.10 -1.29
C SER A 112 14.08 -15.20 -2.51
N LEU A 113 13.58 -13.96 -2.49
CA LEU A 113 13.74 -13.01 -3.59
C LEU A 113 15.17 -12.49 -3.57
N VAL A 114 15.85 -12.71 -4.68
CA VAL A 114 17.29 -12.47 -4.80
C VAL A 114 17.56 -10.97 -4.77
N VAL A 115 17.99 -10.44 -3.63
CA VAL A 115 18.69 -9.14 -3.58
C VAL A 115 20.14 -9.41 -3.97
N ARG A 116 20.40 -9.73 -5.24
CA ARG A 116 21.78 -9.78 -5.73
C ARG A 116 22.30 -8.34 -5.73
N LYS A 117 23.24 -8.07 -4.82
CA LYS A 117 24.21 -6.98 -4.98
C LYS A 117 25.17 -7.34 -6.10
#